data_AF-Q18AS6-F1
#
_entry.id   AF-Q18AS6-F1
#
_cell.length_a   1.000
_cell.length_b   1.000
_cell.length_c   1.000
_cell.angle_alpha   90.00
_cell.angle_beta   90.00
_cell.angle_gamma   90.00
#
_symmetry.space_group_name_H-M   'P 1'
#
loop_
_entity.id
_entity.type
_entity.pdbx_description
1 polymer ?
#
loop_
_entity_poly.entity_id
_entity_poly.type
_entity_poly.pdbx_seq_one_letter_code
_entity_poly.pdbx_strand_id
1 'polypeptide(L)' 'MFDKKKLDRINELAKKNKEGILSADEIKEREILRKEYLENFRAHFRSRLDSVKVVSPEEYEQYMKNNKN' A
#
# COMPACT_ATOMS: atom_id res chain seq x y z
N MET A 1 -8.93 4.25 1.68
CA MET A 1 -8.62 4.48 0.25
C MET A 1 -7.88 5.81 0.17
N PHE A 2 -6.70 5.84 -0.44
CA PHE A 2 -5.88 7.05 -0.53
C PHE A 2 -6.38 7.95 -1.68
N ASP A 3 -6.28 9.27 -1.50
CA ASP A 3 -6.72 10.24 -2.52
C ASP A 3 -5.87 10.10 -3.80
N LYS A 4 -6.55 9.90 -4.93
CA LYS A 4 -5.91 9.78 -6.25
C LYS A 4 -5.12 11.03 -6.60
N LYS A 5 -5.60 12.23 -6.26
CA LYS A 5 -4.88 13.49 -6.52
C LYS A 5 -3.55 13.55 -5.79
N LYS A 6 -3.52 13.10 -4.53
CA LYS A 6 -2.27 13.01 -3.75
C LYS A 6 -1.32 11.99 -4.35
N LEU A 7 -1.83 10.86 -4.84
CA LEU A 7 -1.01 9.84 -5.50
C LEU A 7 -0.39 10.37 -6.80
N ASP A 8 -1.18 11.04 -7.63
CA ASP A 8 -0.73 11.67 -8.86
C ASP A 8 0.36 12.71 -8.55
N ARG A 9 0.17 13.52 -7.50
CA ARG A 9 1.17 14.47 -7.01
C ARG A 9 2.47 13.80 -6.55
N ILE A 10 2.40 12.69 -5.82
CA ILE A 10 3.60 11.90 -5.44
C ILE A 10 4.35 11.43 -6.69
N ASN A 11 3.64 11.00 -7.73
CA ASN A 11 4.24 10.54 -8.99
C ASN A 11 4.92 11.69 -9.76
N GLU A 12 4.28 12.86 -9.83
CA GLU A 12 4.90 14.07 -10.39
C GLU A 12 6.20 14.43 -9.67
N LEU A 13 6.16 14.49 -8.33
CA LEU A 13 7.34 14.78 -7.51
C LEU A 13 8.42 13.70 -7.65
N ALA A 14 8.02 12.44 -7.83
CA ALA A 14 8.96 11.34 -8.08
C ALA A 14 9.62 11.47 -9.46
N LYS A 15 8.90 11.91 -10.49
CA LYS A 15 9.45 12.18 -11.81
C LYS A 15 10.45 13.35 -11.77
N LYS A 16 10.07 14.47 -11.16
CA LYS A 16 10.97 15.62 -10.94
C LYS A 16 12.24 15.23 -10.18
N ASN A 17 12.11 14.38 -9.16
CA ASN A 17 13.27 13.87 -8.41
C ASN A 17 14.21 13.02 -9.27
N LYS A 18 13.67 12.22 -10.20
CA LYS A 18 14.48 11.41 -11.12
C LYS A 18 15.25 12.29 -12.10
N GLU A 19 14.66 13.43 -12.48
CA GLU A 19 15.27 14.44 -13.35
C GLU A 19 16.27 15.35 -12.59
N GLY A 20 16.34 15.27 -11.26
CA GLY A 20 17.25 16.06 -10.43
C GLY A 20 16.83 17.52 -10.22
N ILE A 21 15.61 17.89 -10.60
CA ILE A 21 15.09 19.28 -10.56
C ILE A 21 14.17 19.55 -9.35
N LEU A 22 14.29 18.76 -8.28
CA LEU A 22 13.39 18.85 -7.13
C LEU A 22 13.88 19.90 -6.12
N SER A 23 13.03 20.87 -5.78
CA SER A 23 13.37 21.89 -4.78
C SER A 23 13.28 21.36 -3.33
N ALA A 24 13.87 22.09 -2.38
CA ALA A 24 13.79 21.73 -0.95
C ALA A 24 12.33 21.69 -0.43
N ASP A 25 11.46 22.57 -0.93
CA ASP A 25 10.04 22.59 -0.54
C ASP A 25 9.27 21.42 -1.15
N GLU A 26 9.58 21.06 -2.40
CA GLU A 26 9.01 19.88 -3.06
C GLU A 26 9.47 18.57 -2.42
N ILE A 27 10.71 18.52 -1.90
CA ILE A 27 11.19 17.39 -1.10
C ILE A 27 10.33 17.21 0.15
N LYS A 28 10.11 18.29 0.91
CA LYS A 28 9.27 18.25 2.12
C LYS A 28 7.83 17.85 1.78
N GLU A 29 7.25 18.42 0.73
CA GLU A 29 5.91 18.05 0.23
C GLU A 29 5.84 16.55 -0.08
N ARG A 30 6.83 16.04 -0.82
CA ARG A 30 6.92 14.62 -1.20
C ARG A 30 7.02 13.72 0.02
N GLU A 31 7.80 14.10 1.03
CA GLU A 31 7.94 13.34 2.28
C GLU A 31 6.63 13.26 3.06
N ILE A 32 5.92 14.38 3.18
CA ILE A 32 4.60 14.44 3.85
C ILE A 32 3.60 13.54 3.13
N LEU A 33 3.48 13.69 1.80
CA LEU A 33 2.55 12.89 1.00
C LEU A 33 2.89 11.39 1.04
N ARG A 34 4.18 11.05 1.04
CA ARG A 34 4.63 9.66 1.15
C ARG A 34 4.34 9.05 2.50
N LYS A 35 4.53 9.80 3.58
CA LYS A 35 4.21 9.34 4.93
C LYS A 35 2.73 8.96 5.02
N GLU A 36 1.85 9.85 4.55
CA GLU A 36 0.41 9.64 4.53
C GLU A 36 0.01 8.43 3.66
N TYR A 37 0.62 8.29 2.47
CA TYR A 37 0.39 7.14 1.60
C TYR A 37 0.80 5.82 2.28
N LEU A 38 1.98 5.79 2.90
CA LEU A 38 2.50 4.60 3.57
C LEU A 38 1.69 4.21 4.81
N GLU A 39 1.20 5.18 5.58
CA GLU A 39 0.32 4.93 6.72
C GLU A 39 -0.98 4.27 6.27
N ASN A 40 -1.64 4.83 5.25
CA ASN A 40 -2.84 4.26 4.65
C ASN A 40 -2.58 2.87 4.04
N PHE A 41 -1.49 2.72 3.29
CA PHE A 41 -1.10 1.44 2.70
C PHE A 41 -0.89 0.37 3.76
N ARG A 42 -0.14 0.67 4.83
CA ARG A 42 0.13 -0.26 5.93
C ARG A 42 -1.15 -0.64 6.68
N ALA A 43 -2.05 0.31 6.93
CA ALA A 43 -3.34 0.02 7.55
C ALA A 43 -4.18 -0.94 6.71
N HIS A 44 -4.33 -0.65 5.41
CA HIS A 44 -5.04 -1.53 4.48
C HIS A 44 -4.36 -2.89 4.32
N PHE A 45 -3.02 -2.93 4.28
CA PHE A 45 -2.27 -4.17 4.13
C PHE A 45 -2.42 -5.08 5.35
N ARG A 46 -2.37 -4.53 6.58
CA ARG A 46 -2.62 -5.29 7.82
C ARG A 46 -4.00 -5.92 7.83
N SER A 47 -5.05 -5.14 7.52
CA SER A 47 -6.41 -5.66 7.45
C SER A 47 -6.56 -6.80 6.44
N ARG A 48 -5.83 -6.76 5.32
CA ARG A 48 -5.79 -7.89 4.37
C ARG A 48 -5.05 -9.10 4.96
N LEU A 49 -3.92 -8.90 5.63
CA LEU A 49 -3.19 -9.99 6.26
C LEU A 49 -3.99 -10.66 7.38
N ASP A 50 -4.77 -9.91 8.16
CA ASP A 50 -5.64 -10.47 9.21
C ASP A 50 -6.69 -11.43 8.63
N SER A 51 -7.05 -11.27 7.36
CA SER A 51 -7.96 -12.19 6.64
C SER A 51 -7.25 -13.41 6.05
N VAL A 52 -5.92 -13.41 5.99
CA VAL A 52 -5.13 -14.53 5.47
C VAL A 52 -4.89 -15.53 6.60
N LYS A 53 -5.47 -16.72 6.46
CA LYS A 53 -5.19 -17.84 7.36
C LYS A 53 -4.03 -18.66 6.81
N VAL A 54 -2.99 -18.86 7.62
CA VAL A 54 -1.98 -19.89 7.35
C VAL A 54 -2.55 -21.21 7.82
N VAL A 55 -2.56 -22.20 6.94
CA VAL A 55 -3.10 -23.54 7.19
C VAL A 55 -2.08 -24.59 6.78
N SER A 56 -2.08 -25.74 7.46
CA SER A 56 -1.37 -26.92 6.95
C SER A 56 -2.07 -27.45 5.68
N PRO A 57 -1.39 -28.28 4.85
CA PRO A 57 -2.04 -28.91 3.71
C PRO A 57 -3.32 -29.68 4.07
N GLU A 58 -3.32 -30.39 5.21
CA GLU A 58 -4.47 -31.16 5.69
C GLU A 58 -5.63 -30.25 6.12
N GLU A 59 -5.34 -29.17 6.85
CA GLU A 59 -6.33 -28.15 7.22
C GLU A 59 -6.93 -27.46 5.99
N TYR A 60 -6.10 -27.20 4.96
CA TYR A 60 -6.54 -26.64 3.69
C TYR A 60 -7.50 -27.60 2.96
N GLU A 61 -7.17 -28.88 2.87
CA GLU A 61 -8.06 -29.88 2.29
C GLU A 61 -9.39 -29.96 3.04
N GLN A 62 -9.36 -29.93 4.37
CA GLN A 62 -10.57 -29.93 5.18
C GLN A 62 -11.40 -28.66 4.97
N TYR A 63 -10.77 -27.47 4.93
CA TYR A 63 -11.42 -26.21 4.63
C TYR A 63 -12.10 -26.21 3.25
N MET A 64 -11.39 -26.72 2.24
CA MET A 64 -11.90 -26.83 0.87
C MET A 64 -13.04 -27.84 0.76
N LYS A 65 -13.04 -28.93 1.53
CA LYS A 65 -14.17 -29.88 1.56
C LYS A 65 -15.41 -29.25 2.19
N ASN A 66 -15.25 -28.50 3.28
CA ASN A 66 -16.38 -27.90 4.01
C ASN A 66 -17.02 -26.71 3.29
N ASN A 67 -16.25 -25.93 2.51
CA ASN A 67 -16.76 -24.75 1.79
C ASN A 67 -17.22 -25.04 0.35
N LYS A 68 -17.20 -26.31 -0.09
CA LYS A 68 -17.66 -26.70 -1.44
C LYS A 68 -19.13 -27.14 -1.48
N ASN A 69 -19.83 -27.14 -0.34
CA ASN A 69 -21.27 -27.39 -0.20
C ASN A 69 -21.99 -26.13 0.27
#